data_AF-A0A1B7MNB4-F1
#
_entry.id   AF-A0A1B7MNB4-F1
#
_cell.length_a   1.000
_cell.length_b   1.000
_cell.length_c   1.000
_cell.angle_alpha   90.00
_cell.angle_beta   90.00
_cell.angle_gamma   90.00
#
_symmetry.space_group_name_H-M   'P 1'
#
loop_
_entity.id
_entity.type
_entity.pdbx_description
1 polymer ?
#
loop_
_entity_poly.entity_id
_entity_poly.type
_entity_poly.pdbx_seq_one_letter_code
_entity_poly.pdbx_strand_id
1 'polypeptide(L)'
;SRLSGSAIECVTAQSACLGPLFEPLIPLFMPTLLGICSRSNKVFTRRAKACIFAIITHTPSPSILPFLVKSLDRQSTSLRLVAAEGVLTYVKSSNTPIIANDARARLVENVIRVTAEDASADLRTAGKALFEAYRACLPNCV
;
A
#
# COMPACT_ATOMS: atom_id res chain seq x y z
N SER A 1 7.71 -2.50 23.05
CA SER A 1 8.22 -3.87 23.14
C SER A 1 9.28 -4.07 22.07
N ARG A 2 10.46 -4.59 22.45
CA ARG A 2 11.60 -4.80 21.54
C ARG A 2 11.30 -5.92 20.52
N LEU A 3 10.56 -6.94 20.95
CA LEU A 3 10.21 -8.12 20.14
C LEU A 3 9.43 -7.81 18.85
N SER A 4 8.36 -7.02 18.95
CA SER A 4 7.57 -6.64 17.76
C SER A 4 8.38 -5.79 16.78
N GLY A 5 9.30 -4.97 17.30
CA GLY A 5 10.27 -4.25 16.49
C GLY A 5 11.17 -5.17 15.68
N SER A 6 11.83 -6.12 16.35
CA SER A 6 12.71 -7.09 15.70
C SER A 6 11.98 -8.01 14.71
N ALA A 7 10.73 -8.38 15.02
CA ALA A 7 9.90 -9.16 14.09
C ALA A 7 9.60 -8.38 12.79
N ILE A 8 9.24 -7.10 12.90
CA ILE A 8 8.99 -6.24 11.72
C ILE A 8 10.28 -6.04 10.91
N GLU A 9 11.41 -5.82 11.58
CA GLU A 9 12.72 -5.70 10.91
C GLU A 9 13.09 -6.99 10.17
N CYS A 10 12.83 -8.16 10.77
CA CYS A 10 13.04 -9.46 10.15
C CYS A 10 12.18 -9.65 8.89
N VAL A 11 10.88 -9.33 8.95
CA VAL A 11 9.97 -9.41 7.79
C VAL A 11 10.40 -8.44 6.70
N THR A 12 10.85 -7.23 7.07
CA THR A 12 11.38 -6.24 6.13
C THR A 12 12.60 -6.80 5.39
N ALA A 13 13.57 -7.36 6.11
CA ALA A 13 14.75 -7.99 5.51
C ALA A 13 14.39 -9.19 4.60
N GLN A 14 13.43 -10.02 5.02
CA GLN A 14 12.94 -11.14 4.21
C GLN A 14 12.28 -10.67 2.90
N SER A 15 11.47 -9.61 2.95
CA SER A 15 10.84 -9.06 1.73
C SER A 15 11.88 -8.61 0.71
N ALA A 16 12.96 -7.98 1.16
CA ALA A 16 14.06 -7.54 0.29
C ALA A 16 14.88 -8.72 -0.25
N CYS A 17 15.13 -9.74 0.57
CA CYS A 17 15.92 -10.91 0.19
C CYS A 17 15.17 -11.84 -0.78
N LEU A 18 13.88 -12.07 -0.55
CA LEU A 18 13.05 -12.97 -1.35
C LEU A 18 12.48 -12.30 -2.60
N GLY A 19 12.29 -10.98 -2.58
CA GLY A 19 11.71 -10.23 -3.70
C GLY A 19 10.37 -10.84 -4.13
N PRO A 20 10.18 -11.20 -5.41
CA PRO A 20 8.95 -11.84 -5.89
C PRO A 20 8.56 -13.12 -5.14
N LEU A 21 9.52 -13.89 -4.61
CA LEU A 21 9.24 -15.13 -3.88
C LEU A 21 8.55 -14.90 -2.52
N PHE A 22 8.46 -13.65 -2.07
CA PHE A 22 7.72 -13.28 -0.86
C PHE A 22 6.18 -13.33 -1.05
N GLU A 23 5.69 -13.41 -2.29
CA GLU A 23 4.26 -13.31 -2.60
C GLU A 23 3.34 -14.24 -1.75
N PRO A 24 3.67 -15.53 -1.53
CA PRO A 24 2.84 -16.42 -0.70
C PRO A 24 2.72 -15.98 0.77
N LEU A 25 3.65 -15.15 1.27
CA LEU A 25 3.70 -14.67 2.65
C LEU A 25 2.91 -13.37 2.87
N ILE A 26 2.54 -12.67 1.80
CA ILE A 26 1.73 -11.44 1.85
C ILE A 26 0.47 -11.60 2.71
N PRO A 27 -0.41 -12.61 2.50
CA PRO A 27 -1.63 -12.75 3.30
C PRO A 27 -1.36 -13.04 4.78
N LEU A 28 -0.19 -13.58 5.14
CA LEU A 28 0.21 -13.83 6.52
C LEU A 28 0.57 -12.54 7.27
N PHE A 29 1.27 -11.62 6.60
CA PHE A 29 1.82 -10.42 7.25
C PHE A 29 0.98 -9.16 7.07
N MET A 30 0.37 -8.96 5.90
CA MET A 30 -0.32 -7.70 5.56
C MET A 30 -1.44 -7.32 6.53
N PRO A 31 -2.37 -8.22 6.92
CA PRO A 31 -3.43 -7.85 7.87
C PRO A 31 -2.90 -7.37 9.21
N THR A 32 -1.87 -8.03 9.73
CA THR A 32 -1.25 -7.70 11.02
C THR A 32 -0.52 -6.37 10.96
N LEU A 33 0.27 -6.13 9.90
CA LEU A 33 0.98 -4.87 9.71
C LEU A 33 0.01 -3.68 9.59
N LEU A 34 -1.06 -3.83 8.81
CA LEU A 34 -2.11 -2.82 8.68
C LEU A 34 -2.84 -2.59 10.02
N GLY A 35 -3.11 -3.66 10.78
CA GLY A 35 -3.68 -3.55 12.13
C GLY A 35 -2.77 -2.81 13.13
N ILE A 36 -1.45 -2.83 12.94
CA ILE A 36 -0.53 -2.03 13.73
C ILE A 36 -0.64 -0.54 13.34
N CYS A 37 -0.82 -0.23 12.06
CA CYS A 37 -0.93 1.14 11.56
C CYS A 37 -2.18 1.91 12.05
N SER A 38 -3.22 1.21 12.52
CA SER A 38 -4.40 1.83 13.14
C SER A 38 -4.21 2.17 14.62
N ARG A 39 -3.08 1.81 15.24
CA ARG A 39 -2.82 2.04 16.68
C ARG A 39 -2.18 3.42 16.91
N SER A 40 -2.33 3.95 18.13
CA SER A 40 -1.82 5.27 18.54
C SER A 40 -0.30 5.33 18.78
N ASN A 41 0.41 4.20 18.76
CA ASN A 41 1.85 4.17 19.02
C ASN A 41 2.66 4.51 17.75
N LYS A 42 3.10 5.78 17.65
CA LYS A 42 3.82 6.32 16.50
C LYS A 42 5.08 5.52 16.10
N VAL A 43 5.81 4.95 17.06
CA VAL A 43 7.04 4.19 16.77
C VAL A 43 6.71 2.90 16.02
N PHE A 44 5.70 2.17 16.49
CA PHE A 44 5.27 0.93 15.83
C PHE A 44 4.59 1.19 14.50
N THR A 45 3.73 2.21 14.42
CA THR A 45 3.07 2.61 13.18
C THR A 45 4.08 2.99 12.10
N ARG A 46 5.16 3.72 12.46
CA ARG A 46 6.23 4.07 11.52
C ARG A 46 6.98 2.84 11.01
N ARG A 47 7.31 1.89 11.89
CA ARG A 47 8.01 0.65 11.51
C ARG A 47 7.13 -0.25 10.63
N ALA A 48 5.87 -0.42 10.99
CA ALA A 48 4.91 -1.20 10.20
C ALA A 48 4.69 -0.58 8.82
N LYS A 49 4.52 0.75 8.73
CA LYS A 49 4.44 1.48 7.45
C LYS A 49 5.66 1.21 6.57
N ALA A 50 6.87 1.34 7.12
CA ALA A 50 8.10 1.08 6.38
C ALA A 50 8.18 -0.37 5.87
N CYS A 51 7.78 -1.34 6.69
CA CYS A 51 7.73 -2.75 6.30
C CYS A 51 6.73 -3.02 5.19
N ILE A 52 5.51 -2.46 5.27
CA ILE A 52 4.49 -2.55 4.20
C ILE A 52 5.06 -2.01 2.88
N PHE A 53 5.74 -0.86 2.92
CA PHE A 53 6.28 -0.25 1.70
C PHE A 53 7.45 -1.06 1.13
N ALA A 54 8.28 -1.67 1.98
CA ALA A 54 9.32 -2.58 1.54
C ALA A 54 8.73 -3.81 0.84
N ILE A 55 7.69 -4.43 1.42
CA ILE A 55 6.97 -5.55 0.79
C ILE A 55 6.43 -5.14 -0.58
N ILE A 56 5.76 -4.00 -0.68
CA ILE A 56 5.19 -3.53 -1.96
C ILE A 56 6.30 -3.26 -2.99
N THR A 57 7.41 -2.66 -2.56
CA THR A 57 8.52 -2.29 -3.44
C THR A 57 9.25 -3.50 -3.99
N HIS A 58 9.52 -4.50 -3.15
CA HIS A 58 10.26 -5.71 -3.52
C HIS A 58 9.36 -6.80 -4.12
N THR A 59 8.06 -6.73 -3.87
CA THR A 59 7.06 -7.72 -4.27
C THR A 59 5.76 -7.02 -4.68
N PRO A 60 5.72 -6.31 -5.83
CA PRO A 60 4.53 -5.59 -6.30
C PRO A 60 3.44 -6.55 -6.82
N SER A 61 2.97 -7.48 -5.98
CA SER A 61 1.93 -8.44 -6.31
C SER A 61 0.54 -7.78 -6.29
N PRO A 62 -0.33 -8.06 -7.27
CA PRO A 62 -1.73 -7.62 -7.28
C PRO A 62 -2.51 -8.06 -6.03
N SER A 63 -2.10 -9.15 -5.38
CA SER A 63 -2.73 -9.68 -4.16
C SER A 63 -2.70 -8.71 -2.98
N ILE A 64 -1.84 -7.68 -3.03
CA ILE A 64 -1.74 -6.65 -1.99
C ILE A 64 -2.92 -5.68 -2.03
N LEU A 65 -3.41 -5.34 -3.22
CA LEU A 65 -4.39 -4.27 -3.43
C LEU A 65 -5.68 -4.45 -2.59
N PRO A 66 -6.30 -5.65 -2.52
CA PRO A 66 -7.50 -5.85 -1.70
C PRO A 66 -7.32 -5.50 -0.21
N PHE A 67 -6.13 -5.75 0.37
CA PHE A 67 -5.86 -5.41 1.77
C PHE A 67 -5.77 -3.90 1.98
N LEU A 68 -5.16 -3.18 1.04
CA LEU A 68 -5.03 -1.72 1.09
C LEU A 68 -6.39 -1.05 0.88
N VAL A 69 -7.14 -1.47 -0.15
CA VAL A 69 -8.48 -0.92 -0.44
C VAL A 69 -9.41 -1.08 0.76
N LYS A 70 -9.47 -2.27 1.36
CA LYS A 70 -10.28 -2.53 2.56
C LYS A 70 -9.88 -1.68 3.76
N SER A 71 -8.65 -1.18 3.80
CA SER A 71 -8.16 -0.32 4.87
C SER A 71 -8.62 1.13 4.75
N LEU A 72 -9.12 1.55 3.58
CA LEU A 72 -9.70 2.89 3.36
C LEU A 72 -11.08 3.04 4.00
N ASP A 73 -11.83 1.95 4.19
CA ASP A 73 -13.14 1.98 4.86
C ASP A 73 -13.05 2.19 6.39
N ARG A 74 -11.84 2.34 6.93
CA ARG A 74 -11.60 2.41 8.38
C ARG A 74 -11.59 3.86 8.89
N GLN A 75 -12.11 4.05 10.10
CA GLN A 75 -12.18 5.35 10.77
C GLN A 75 -10.78 5.98 11.01
N SER A 76 -9.74 5.17 11.16
CA SER A 76 -8.37 5.63 11.43
C SER A 76 -7.76 6.35 10.22
N THR A 77 -7.61 7.67 10.32
CA THR A 77 -6.95 8.50 9.30
C THR A 77 -5.52 8.05 9.01
N SER A 78 -4.77 7.60 10.03
CA SER A 78 -3.40 7.11 9.84
C SER A 78 -3.35 5.82 9.01
N LEU A 79 -4.28 4.89 9.24
CA LEU A 79 -4.38 3.67 8.45
C LEU A 79 -4.81 3.98 7.01
N ARG A 80 -5.82 4.83 6.82
CA ARG A 80 -6.26 5.25 5.47
C ARG A 80 -5.10 5.87 4.69
N LEU A 81 -4.31 6.74 5.32
CA LEU A 81 -3.15 7.38 4.68
C LEU A 81 -2.10 6.35 4.27
N VAL A 82 -1.75 5.40 5.15
CA VAL A 82 -0.83 4.30 4.81
C VAL A 82 -1.35 3.46 3.65
N ALA A 83 -2.67 3.21 3.60
CA ALA A 83 -3.29 2.47 2.51
C ALA A 83 -3.18 3.22 1.17
N ALA A 84 -3.50 4.52 1.14
CA ALA A 84 -3.41 5.34 -0.07
C ALA A 84 -1.97 5.44 -0.59
N GLU A 85 -1.01 5.74 0.29
CA GLU A 85 0.41 5.77 -0.06
C GLU A 85 0.94 4.39 -0.47
N GLY A 86 0.41 3.32 0.12
CA GLY A 86 0.70 1.94 -0.27
C GLY A 86 0.28 1.65 -1.71
N VAL A 87 -0.93 2.06 -2.10
CA VAL A 87 -1.40 1.91 -3.50
C VAL A 87 -0.54 2.75 -4.45
N LEU A 88 -0.15 3.96 -4.05
CA LEU A 88 0.78 4.77 -4.83
C LEU A 88 2.15 4.09 -5.00
N THR A 89 2.67 3.49 -3.93
CA THR A 89 3.91 2.71 -3.97
C THR A 89 3.77 1.53 -4.93
N TYR A 90 2.65 0.81 -4.86
CA TYR A 90 2.35 -0.30 -5.77
C TYR A 90 2.38 0.14 -7.24
N VAL A 91 1.70 1.24 -7.59
CA VAL A 91 1.66 1.75 -8.97
C VAL A 91 3.06 2.13 -9.45
N LYS A 92 3.87 2.77 -8.59
CA LYS A 92 5.24 3.16 -8.94
C LYS A 92 6.23 2.00 -9.05
N SER A 93 6.01 0.93 -8.28
CA SER A 93 6.91 -0.24 -8.24
C SER A 93 6.52 -1.34 -9.23
N SER A 94 5.30 -1.32 -9.76
CA SER A 94 4.81 -2.34 -10.68
C SER A 94 5.42 -2.17 -12.07
N ASN A 95 6.24 -3.13 -12.49
CA ASN A 95 6.77 -3.17 -13.86
C ASN A 95 5.74 -3.67 -14.89
N THR A 96 4.62 -4.23 -14.43
CA THR A 96 3.55 -4.72 -15.30
C THR A 96 2.59 -3.57 -15.61
N PRO A 97 2.39 -3.21 -16.89
CA PRO A 97 1.46 -2.14 -17.26
C PRO A 97 0.07 -2.44 -16.72
N ILE A 98 -0.57 -1.42 -16.17
CA ILE A 98 -1.97 -1.50 -15.76
C ILE A 98 -2.79 -1.19 -17.01
N ILE A 99 -3.42 -2.21 -17.59
CA ILE A 99 -4.20 -2.08 -18.82
C ILE A 99 -5.64 -1.70 -18.46
N ALA A 100 -6.27 -0.91 -19.33
CA ALA A 100 -7.70 -0.63 -19.22
C ALA A 100 -8.49 -1.95 -19.07
N ASN A 101 -9.49 -1.95 -18.18
CA ASN A 101 -10.37 -3.09 -17.86
C ASN A 101 -9.79 -4.18 -16.93
N ASP A 102 -8.54 -4.07 -16.46
CA ASP A 102 -7.96 -4.95 -15.44
C ASP A 102 -8.64 -4.74 -14.07
N ALA A 103 -8.83 -5.81 -13.29
CA ALA A 103 -9.31 -5.73 -11.90
C ALA A 103 -8.43 -4.81 -11.04
N ARG A 104 -7.12 -4.75 -11.33
CA ARG A 104 -6.16 -3.84 -10.66
C ARG A 104 -6.50 -2.37 -10.92
N ALA A 105 -6.81 -2.02 -12.17
CA ALA A 105 -7.19 -0.68 -12.56
C ALA A 105 -8.40 -0.19 -11.75
N ARG A 106 -9.44 -1.03 -11.65
CA ARG A 106 -10.66 -0.72 -10.88
C ARG A 106 -10.37 -0.46 -9.40
N LEU A 107 -9.47 -1.24 -8.79
CA LEU A 107 -9.08 -1.05 -7.39
C LEU A 107 -8.32 0.27 -7.19
N VAL A 108 -7.38 0.59 -8.10
CA VAL A 108 -6.62 1.85 -8.06
C VAL A 108 -7.53 3.06 -8.29
N GLU A 109 -8.40 3.01 -9.29
CA GLU A 109 -9.38 4.07 -9.59
C GLU A 109 -10.35 4.28 -8.42
N ASN A 110 -10.77 3.21 -7.75
CA ASN A 110 -11.58 3.33 -6.55
C ASN A 110 -10.83 4.07 -5.43
N VAL A 111 -9.54 3.79 -5.22
CA VAL A 111 -8.72 4.51 -4.24
C VAL A 111 -8.59 5.98 -4.62
N ILE A 112 -8.33 6.31 -5.89
CA ILE A 112 -8.26 7.68 -6.37
C ILE A 112 -9.56 8.43 -6.06
N ARG A 113 -10.71 7.83 -6.37
CA ARG A 113 -12.02 8.42 -6.10
C ARG A 113 -12.26 8.67 -4.62
N VAL A 114 -12.06 7.65 -3.78
CA VAL A 114 -12.30 7.76 -2.33
C VAL A 114 -11.37 8.78 -1.68
N THR A 115 -10.11 8.85 -2.11
CA THR A 115 -9.13 9.79 -1.55
C THR A 115 -9.32 11.22 -2.02
N ALA A 116 -9.91 11.46 -3.20
CA ALA A 116 -10.18 12.81 -3.71
C ALA A 116 -11.18 13.59 -2.84
N GLU A 117 -12.13 12.88 -2.22
CA GLU A 117 -13.20 13.44 -1.40
C GLU A 117 -12.96 13.24 0.11
N ASP A 118 -11.82 12.68 0.53
CA ASP A 118 -11.54 12.43 1.95
C ASP A 118 -11.42 13.75 2.72
N ALA A 119 -11.94 13.75 3.95
CA ALA A 119 -11.88 14.90 4.86
C ALA A 119 -10.43 15.33 5.20
N SER A 120 -9.47 14.42 5.13
CA SER A 120 -8.06 14.69 5.41
C SER A 120 -7.33 15.25 4.18
N ALA A 121 -6.67 16.41 4.36
CA ALA A 121 -5.83 17.02 3.33
C ALA A 121 -4.65 16.13 2.90
N ASP A 122 -4.07 15.37 3.82
CA ASP A 122 -2.95 14.45 3.52
C ASP A 122 -3.41 13.32 2.59
N LEU A 123 -4.63 12.80 2.83
CA LEU A 123 -5.23 11.76 1.98
C LEU A 123 -5.54 12.27 0.58
N ARG A 124 -6.11 13.49 0.47
CA ARG A 124 -6.33 14.14 -0.84
C ARG A 124 -5.01 14.37 -1.59
N THR A 125 -3.95 14.73 -0.87
CA THR A 125 -2.61 14.92 -1.45
C THR A 125 -2.03 13.59 -1.96
N ALA A 126 -2.14 12.52 -1.17
CA ALA A 126 -1.73 11.18 -1.59
C ALA A 126 -2.55 10.68 -2.79
N GLY A 127 -3.87 10.93 -2.80
CA GLY A 127 -4.78 10.60 -3.89
C GLY A 127 -4.42 11.31 -5.19
N LYS A 128 -4.09 12.61 -5.13
CA LYS A 128 -3.61 13.37 -6.29
C LYS A 128 -2.31 12.80 -6.85
N ALA A 129 -1.33 12.51 -5.99
CA ALA A 129 -0.08 11.90 -6.42
C ALA A 129 -0.28 10.51 -7.03
N LEU A 130 -1.22 9.72 -6.48
CA LEU A 130 -1.63 8.43 -7.04
C LEU A 130 -2.24 8.58 -8.43
N PHE A 131 -3.14 9.54 -8.63
CA PHE A 131 -3.75 9.82 -9.93
C PHE A 131 -2.69 10.21 -10.98
N GLU A 132 -1.74 11.06 -10.62
CA GLU A 132 -0.65 11.47 -11.51
C GLU A 132 0.22 10.26 -11.91
N ALA A 133 0.60 9.42 -10.95
CA ALA A 133 1.36 8.20 -11.22
C ALA A 133 0.57 7.21 -12.09
N TYR A 134 -0.72 7.01 -11.79
CA TYR A 134 -1.59 6.12 -12.54
C TYR A 134 -1.74 6.58 -13.99
N ARG A 135 -1.95 7.88 -14.21
CA ARG A 135 -2.04 8.47 -15.56
C ARG A 135 -0.76 8.27 -16.37
N ALA A 136 0.41 8.36 -15.73
CA ALA A 136 1.69 8.12 -16.40
C ALA A 136 1.90 6.64 -16.80
N CYS A 137 1.22 5.70 -16.13
CA CYS A 137 1.30 4.27 -16.42
C CYS A 137 0.31 3.78 -17.47
N LEU A 138 -0.74 4.54 -17.77
CA LEU A 138 -1.69 4.17 -18.82
C LEU A 138 -1.01 4.33 -20.19
N PRO A 139 -1.03 3.30 -21.06
CA PRO A 139 -0.53 3.45 -22.42
C PRO A 139 -1.30 4.60 -23.07
N ASN A 140 -0.55 5.56 -23.64
CA ASN A 140 -1.06 6.83 -24.17
C ASN A 140 -2.41 6.62 -24.85
N CYS A 141 -3.48 7.14 -24.25
CA CYS A 141 -4.73 7.35 -24.97
C CYS A 141 -4.46 8.50 -25.95
N VAL A 142 -4.00 8.14 -27.15
CA VAL A 142 -4.10 8.96 -28.37
C VAL A 142 -5.00 8.21 -29.33
#